data_AF-A0A1E1WK20-F1
#
_entry.id   AF-A0A1E1WK20-F1
#
_cell.length_a   1.000
_cell.length_b   1.000
_cell.length_c   1.000
_cell.angle_alpha   90.00
_cell.angle_beta   90.00
_cell.angle_gamma   90.00
#
_symmetry.space_group_name_H-M   'P 1'
#
loop_
_entity.id
_entity.type
_entity.pdbx_description
1 polymer ?
#
loop_
_entity_poly.entity_id
_entity_poly.type
_entity_poly.pdbx_seq_one_letter_code
_entity_poly.pdbx_strand_id
1 'polypeptide(L)'
;LLLFFLSSAFPSVAKRLNIKLFSEQTTNFFISLVMQTMQDREAHNILRPDMIHLLMEAKKGKLAHEDKTAADPDAGFATVEESAVGKKDINRVWSDTDLVAQAILFFIAGFETVSSTITFLLFELAVNPDVQEKLVQEIKEFHAKNGGKFDYNDIQRMTYMDMVVSELLRLWSPGIALDRLCIKDYNLGKPNDKAAEDFIVSFHTFSQ
;
A
#
# COMPACT_ATOMS: atom_id res chain seq x y z
N LEU A 1 -9.79 -3.89 -16.23
CA LEU A 1 -9.70 -5.26 -15.67
C LEU A 1 -9.56 -6.34 -16.74
N LEU A 2 -10.43 -6.46 -17.75
CA LEU A 2 -10.31 -7.51 -18.77
C LEU A 2 -8.96 -7.52 -19.51
N LEU A 3 -8.49 -6.36 -19.97
CA LEU A 3 -7.17 -6.24 -20.62
C LEU A 3 -6.02 -6.63 -19.69
N PHE A 4 -6.14 -6.35 -18.39
CA PHE A 4 -5.16 -6.76 -17.38
C PHE A 4 -5.11 -8.29 -17.27
N PHE A 5 -6.25 -8.95 -17.06
CA PHE A 5 -6.30 -10.42 -16.99
C PHE A 5 -5.83 -11.11 -18.26
N LEU A 6 -6.19 -10.59 -19.44
CA LEU A 6 -5.70 -11.08 -20.73
C LEU A 6 -4.18 -10.94 -20.87
N SER A 7 -3.63 -9.81 -20.44
CA SER A 7 -2.18 -9.56 -20.49
C SER A 7 -1.39 -10.44 -19.51
N SER A 8 -1.98 -10.76 -18.36
CA SER A 8 -1.38 -11.64 -17.34
C SER A 8 -1.45 -13.12 -17.75
N ALA A 9 -2.55 -13.56 -18.36
CA ALA A 9 -2.72 -14.97 -18.78
C ALA A 9 -1.93 -15.31 -20.05
N PHE A 10 -1.80 -14.36 -21.00
CA PHE A 10 -1.14 -14.60 -22.28
C PHE A 10 -0.13 -13.48 -22.63
N PRO A 11 0.99 -13.37 -21.88
CA PRO A 11 1.94 -12.27 -22.03
C PRO A 11 2.56 -12.20 -23.43
N SER A 12 2.82 -13.35 -24.07
CA SER A 12 3.38 -13.42 -25.43
C SER A 12 2.42 -12.87 -26.50
N VAL A 13 1.11 -13.09 -26.34
CA VAL A 13 0.08 -12.58 -27.27
C VAL A 13 -0.11 -11.08 -27.06
N ALA A 14 -0.20 -10.64 -25.80
CA ALA A 14 -0.33 -9.22 -25.47
C ALA A 14 0.84 -8.38 -26.00
N LYS A 15 2.08 -8.90 -25.89
CA LYS A 15 3.27 -8.26 -26.48
C LYS A 15 3.20 -8.19 -28.00
N ARG A 16 2.76 -9.25 -28.68
CA ARG A 16 2.65 -9.27 -30.15
C ARG A 16 1.56 -8.33 -30.68
N LEU A 17 0.47 -8.16 -29.95
CA LEU A 17 -0.66 -7.30 -30.32
C LEU A 17 -0.51 -5.86 -29.80
N ASN A 18 0.58 -5.52 -29.11
CA ASN A 18 0.85 -4.21 -28.52
C ASN A 18 -0.34 -3.68 -27.70
N ILE A 19 -0.94 -4.55 -26.89
CA ILE A 19 -2.10 -4.18 -26.05
C ILE A 19 -1.61 -3.28 -24.93
N LYS A 20 -1.96 -1.99 -25.00
CA LYS A 20 -1.67 -1.01 -23.95
C LYS A 20 -2.75 -1.06 -22.87
N LEU A 21 -2.35 -1.07 -21.60
CA LEU A 21 -3.28 -1.09 -20.48
C LEU A 21 -4.00 0.25 -20.28
N PHE A 22 -3.36 1.34 -20.71
CA PHE A 22 -3.87 2.71 -20.66
C PHE A 22 -3.80 3.36 -22.03
N SER A 23 -4.72 4.29 -22.29
CA SER A 23 -4.67 5.12 -23.50
C SER A 23 -3.49 6.09 -23.43
N GLU A 24 -2.93 6.48 -24.58
CA GLU A 24 -1.82 7.44 -24.62
C GLU A 24 -2.21 8.80 -24.00
N GLN A 25 -3.46 9.22 -24.16
CA GLN A 25 -3.97 10.45 -23.55
C GLN A 25 -3.91 10.37 -22.02
N THR A 26 -4.38 9.25 -21.45
CA THR A 26 -4.34 9.00 -20.00
C THR A 26 -2.91 8.96 -19.49
N THR A 27 -2.03 8.23 -20.19
CA THR A 27 -0.61 8.13 -19.83
C THR A 27 0.07 9.49 -19.85
N ASN A 28 -0.12 10.28 -20.90
CA ASN A 28 0.48 11.62 -21.03
C ASN A 28 -0.05 12.58 -19.96
N PHE A 29 -1.35 12.52 -19.65
CA PHE A 29 -1.94 13.31 -18.58
C PHE A 29 -1.25 13.03 -17.23
N PHE A 30 -1.12 11.77 -16.82
CA PHE A 30 -0.49 11.42 -15.55
C PHE A 30 1.01 11.74 -15.54
N ILE A 31 1.73 11.51 -16.64
CA ILE A 31 3.12 11.94 -16.78
C ILE A 31 3.23 13.45 -16.57
N SER A 32 2.43 14.25 -17.28
CA SER A 32 2.48 15.70 -17.15
C SER A 32 2.14 16.16 -15.73
N LEU A 33 1.14 15.54 -15.09
CA LEU A 33 0.70 15.92 -13.76
C LEU A 33 1.80 15.70 -12.72
N VAL A 34 2.41 14.51 -12.70
CA VAL A 34 3.46 14.16 -11.73
C VAL A 34 4.70 15.02 -11.98
N MET A 35 5.13 15.17 -13.24
CA MET A 35 6.31 15.95 -13.58
C MET A 35 6.13 17.44 -13.26
N GLN A 36 4.99 18.02 -13.62
CA GLN A 36 4.69 19.42 -13.30
C GLN A 36 4.65 19.64 -11.78
N THR A 37 4.01 18.73 -11.04
CA THR A 37 3.94 18.81 -9.58
C THR A 37 5.33 18.78 -8.94
N MET A 38 6.23 17.91 -9.41
CA MET A 38 7.60 17.85 -8.91
C MET A 38 8.39 19.13 -9.24
N GLN A 39 8.27 19.62 -10.48
CA GLN A 39 8.94 20.85 -10.94
C GLN A 39 8.45 22.08 -10.17
N ASP A 40 7.13 22.22 -9.98
CA ASP A 40 6.54 23.34 -9.25
C ASP A 40 6.99 23.34 -7.79
N ARG A 41 7.05 22.18 -7.16
CA ARG A 41 7.52 22.05 -5.76
C ARG A 41 9.00 22.37 -5.63
N GLU A 42 9.82 21.95 -6.58
CA GLU A 42 11.25 22.25 -6.60
C GLU A 42 11.50 23.75 -6.82
N ALA A 43 10.80 24.36 -7.77
CA ALA A 43 10.93 25.79 -8.07
C ALA A 43 10.51 26.68 -6.90
N HIS A 44 9.44 26.31 -6.19
CA HIS A 44 8.90 27.09 -5.08
C HIS A 44 9.40 26.63 -3.69
N ASN A 45 10.33 25.68 -3.63
CA ASN A 45 10.82 25.09 -2.38
C ASN A 45 9.69 24.60 -1.44
N ILE A 46 8.66 23.99 -2.01
CA ILE A 46 7.52 23.48 -1.25
C ILE A 46 7.90 22.13 -0.63
N LEU A 47 8.04 22.11 0.68
CA LEU A 47 8.21 20.88 1.46
C LEU A 47 6.84 20.38 1.91
N ARG A 48 6.44 19.20 1.43
CA ARG A 48 5.25 18.49 1.87
C ARG A 48 5.65 17.03 2.11
N PRO A 49 5.57 16.50 3.34
CA PRO A 49 5.97 15.14 3.66
C PRO A 49 4.95 14.13 3.11
N ASP A 50 4.93 13.97 1.80
CA ASP A 50 4.08 13.04 1.07
C ASP A 50 4.91 12.16 0.12
N MET A 51 4.25 11.21 -0.55
CA MET A 51 4.90 10.29 -1.48
C MET A 51 5.66 11.01 -2.62
N ILE A 52 5.14 12.12 -3.15
CA ILE A 52 5.84 12.86 -4.21
C ILE A 52 7.15 13.43 -3.69
N HIS A 53 7.17 13.91 -2.45
CA HIS A 53 8.40 14.37 -1.81
C HIS A 53 9.38 13.22 -1.55
N LEU A 54 8.90 12.04 -1.12
CA LEU A 54 9.75 10.84 -1.03
C LEU A 54 10.36 10.47 -2.39
N LEU A 55 9.60 10.56 -3.49
CA LEU A 55 10.10 10.33 -4.85
C LEU A 55 11.13 11.39 -5.29
N MET A 56 10.97 12.65 -4.88
CA MET A 56 11.95 13.71 -5.12
C MET A 56 13.26 13.45 -4.37
N GLU A 57 13.20 13.04 -3.10
CA GLU A 57 14.38 12.68 -2.31
C GLU A 57 15.04 11.39 -2.83
N ALA A 58 14.24 10.41 -3.29
CA ALA A 58 14.72 9.22 -3.98
C ALA A 58 15.52 9.56 -5.24
N LYS A 59 15.00 10.48 -6.06
CA LYS A 59 15.70 10.99 -7.25
C LYS A 59 17.04 11.64 -6.90
N LYS A 60 17.09 12.36 -5.77
CA LYS A 60 18.29 13.04 -5.27
C LYS A 60 19.26 12.11 -4.55
N GLY A 61 18.92 10.82 -4.37
CA GLY A 61 19.73 9.86 -3.62
C GLY A 61 19.78 10.16 -2.12
N LYS A 62 18.79 10.86 -1.58
CA LYS A 62 18.72 11.37 -0.20
C LYS A 62 17.64 10.71 0.65
N LEU A 63 17.11 9.54 0.24
CA LEU A 63 16.18 8.79 1.08
C LEU A 63 16.86 8.43 2.40
N ALA A 64 16.50 9.16 3.45
CA ALA A 64 16.97 8.87 4.79
C ALA A 64 16.20 7.67 5.33
N HIS A 65 16.92 6.76 5.98
CA HIS A 65 16.29 5.74 6.81
C HIS A 65 15.95 6.41 8.15
N GLU A 66 14.67 6.58 8.44
CA GLU A 66 14.28 6.96 9.79
C GLU A 66 14.46 5.72 10.68
N ASP A 67 15.42 5.77 11.59
CA ASP A 67 15.50 4.81 12.68
C ASP A 67 14.31 5.11 13.62
N LYS A 68 13.23 4.34 13.49
CA LYS A 68 12.11 4.41 14.46
C LYS A 68 12.63 3.96 15.83
N THR A 69 13.08 4.91 16.64
CA THR A 69 13.27 4.73 18.07
C THR A 69 11.90 4.91 18.74
N ALA A 70 11.47 3.83 19.40
CA ALA A 70 10.25 3.66 20.18
C ALA A 70 9.01 3.21 19.39
N ALA A 71 8.52 2.04 19.78
CA ALA A 71 7.14 1.63 19.56
C ALA A 71 6.23 2.72 20.14
N ASP A 72 5.54 3.46 19.28
CA ASP A 72 4.52 4.40 19.69
C ASP A 72 3.32 3.59 20.21
N PRO A 73 2.96 3.70 21.50
CA PRO A 73 1.88 2.92 22.09
C PRO A 73 0.49 3.29 21.52
N ASP A 74 0.36 4.43 20.82
CA ASP A 74 -0.89 4.85 20.13
C ASP A 74 -0.96 4.39 18.66
N ALA A 75 0.09 3.75 18.14
CA ALA A 75 0.11 3.34 16.76
C ALA A 75 -0.58 1.98 16.57
N GLY A 76 -1.82 2.01 16.08
CA GLY A 76 -2.67 0.83 15.86
C GLY A 76 -2.07 -0.26 14.92
N PHE A 77 -2.90 -1.23 14.54
CA PHE A 77 -2.52 -2.46 13.79
C PHE A 77 -1.74 -2.24 12.48
N ALA A 78 -1.66 -1.01 11.97
CA ALA A 78 -0.99 -0.64 10.72
C ALA A 78 0.53 -0.35 10.85
N THR A 79 1.15 -0.52 12.02
CA THR A 79 2.60 -0.31 12.15
C THR A 79 3.41 -1.46 11.57
N VAL A 80 4.08 -1.20 10.45
CA VAL A 80 5.08 -2.09 9.87
C VAL A 80 6.39 -1.86 10.62
N GLU A 81 6.88 -2.87 11.32
CA GLU A 81 8.30 -2.95 11.71
C GLU A 81 9.12 -3.23 10.45
N GLU A 82 9.95 -2.27 10.05
CA GLU A 82 10.83 -2.45 8.90
C GLU A 82 11.87 -3.53 9.23
N SER A 83 11.81 -4.65 8.49
CA SER A 83 12.76 -5.74 8.65
C SER A 83 14.18 -5.29 8.24
N ALA A 84 15.13 -5.33 9.18
CA ALA A 84 16.54 -5.02 8.93
C ALA A 84 17.27 -6.10 8.08
N VAL A 85 16.60 -7.20 7.73
CA VAL A 85 17.17 -8.29 6.95
C VAL A 85 17.38 -7.84 5.50
N GLY A 86 18.64 -7.54 5.16
CA GLY A 86 19.06 -7.23 3.79
C GLY A 86 19.23 -5.74 3.47
N LYS A 87 19.67 -4.91 4.43
CA LYS A 87 20.17 -3.55 4.17
C LYS A 87 21.33 -3.59 3.15
N LYS A 88 20.98 -3.60 1.87
CA LYS A 88 21.88 -3.34 0.75
C LYS A 88 21.72 -1.88 0.39
N ASP A 89 22.83 -1.15 0.28
CA ASP A 89 22.83 0.14 -0.39
C ASP A 89 22.45 -0.09 -1.85
N ILE A 90 21.18 0.14 -2.16
CA ILE A 90 20.69 0.10 -3.54
C ILE A 90 21.02 1.46 -4.16
N ASN A 91 22.15 1.54 -4.84
CA ASN A 91 22.54 2.72 -5.62
C ASN A 91 21.75 2.76 -6.96
N ARG A 92 20.42 2.84 -6.86
CA ARG A 92 19.52 2.90 -8.03
C ARG A 92 19.39 4.35 -8.48
N VAL A 93 19.80 4.63 -9.71
CA VAL A 93 19.50 5.89 -10.39
C VAL A 93 18.05 5.84 -10.85
N TRP A 94 17.22 6.76 -10.36
CA TRP A 94 15.81 6.86 -10.73
C TRP A 94 15.65 7.78 -11.94
N SER A 95 15.08 7.26 -13.03
CA SER A 95 14.66 8.11 -14.16
C SER A 95 13.32 8.78 -13.89
N ASP A 96 13.02 9.87 -14.61
CA ASP A 96 11.72 10.54 -14.51
C ASP A 96 10.56 9.60 -14.84
N THR A 97 10.75 8.73 -15.83
CA THR A 97 9.78 7.70 -16.20
C THR A 97 9.56 6.70 -15.07
N ASP A 98 10.62 6.29 -14.35
CA ASP A 98 10.48 5.40 -13.19
C ASP A 98 9.67 6.05 -12.07
N LEU A 99 9.93 7.33 -11.77
CA LEU A 99 9.24 8.07 -10.71
C LEU A 99 7.77 8.26 -11.04
N VAL A 100 7.45 8.61 -12.28
CA VAL A 100 6.07 8.69 -12.75
C VAL A 100 5.39 7.33 -12.65
N ALA A 101 6.06 6.25 -13.09
CA ALA A 101 5.50 4.90 -13.02
C ALA A 101 5.22 4.48 -11.58
N GLN A 102 6.12 4.78 -10.62
CA GLN A 102 5.90 4.54 -9.20
C GLN A 102 4.71 5.36 -8.66
N ALA A 103 4.65 6.66 -8.97
CA ALA A 103 3.55 7.51 -8.52
C ALA A 103 2.18 7.02 -9.01
N ILE A 104 2.10 6.58 -10.28
CA ILE A 104 0.87 6.00 -10.84
C ILE A 104 0.53 4.67 -10.17
N LEU A 105 1.52 3.82 -9.92
CA LEU A 105 1.30 2.53 -9.25
C LEU A 105 0.71 2.73 -7.84
N PHE A 106 1.30 3.62 -7.04
CA PHE A 106 0.78 3.95 -5.71
C PHE A 106 -0.61 4.57 -5.76
N PHE A 107 -0.87 5.45 -6.74
CA PHE A 107 -2.19 6.02 -6.93
C PHE A 107 -3.24 4.93 -7.18
N ILE A 108 -2.99 4.01 -8.11
CA ILE A 108 -3.94 2.92 -8.43
C ILE A 108 -4.10 1.97 -7.24
N ALA A 109 -2.99 1.55 -6.63
CA ALA A 109 -3.00 0.62 -5.51
C ALA A 109 -3.74 1.18 -4.28
N GLY A 110 -3.57 2.47 -4.00
CA GLY A 110 -4.26 3.15 -2.89
C GLY A 110 -5.69 3.56 -3.22
N PHE A 111 -5.99 3.92 -4.47
CA PHE A 111 -7.30 4.42 -4.84
C PHE A 111 -8.37 3.33 -4.82
N GLU A 112 -8.14 2.20 -5.49
CA GLU A 112 -9.14 1.14 -5.62
C GLU A 112 -9.47 0.50 -4.26
N THR A 113 -8.43 0.24 -3.45
CA THR A 113 -8.56 -0.38 -2.13
C THR A 113 -9.34 0.53 -1.17
N VAL A 114 -9.00 1.82 -1.10
CA VAL A 114 -9.65 2.78 -0.20
C VAL A 114 -11.08 3.09 -0.66
N SER A 115 -11.30 3.30 -1.96
CA SER A 115 -12.64 3.62 -2.48
C SER A 115 -13.63 2.45 -2.28
N SER A 116 -13.20 1.22 -2.51
CA SER A 116 -13.99 0.02 -2.22
C SER A 116 -14.28 -0.10 -0.73
N THR A 117 -13.27 0.09 0.12
CA THR A 117 -13.41 0.04 1.58
C THR A 117 -14.45 1.06 2.07
N ILE A 118 -14.37 2.32 1.63
CA ILE A 118 -15.34 3.36 2.00
C ILE A 118 -16.76 3.02 1.52
N THR A 119 -16.88 2.47 0.31
CA THR A 119 -18.18 2.09 -0.26
C THR A 119 -18.86 1.01 0.60
N PHE A 120 -18.13 -0.05 0.96
CA PHE A 120 -18.65 -1.10 1.83
C PHE A 120 -18.87 -0.61 3.26
N LEU A 121 -18.03 0.29 3.78
CA LEU A 121 -18.24 0.91 5.09
C LEU A 121 -19.59 1.63 5.15
N LEU A 122 -19.88 2.48 4.17
CA LEU A 122 -21.14 3.21 4.11
C LEU A 122 -22.35 2.27 3.97
N PHE A 123 -22.19 1.19 3.21
CA PHE A 123 -23.22 0.16 3.08
C PHE A 123 -23.49 -0.54 4.43
N GLU A 124 -22.44 -1.03 5.12
CA GLU A 124 -22.58 -1.73 6.41
C GLU A 124 -23.15 -0.80 7.49
N LEU A 125 -22.75 0.48 7.51
CA LEU A 125 -23.30 1.47 8.44
C LEU A 125 -24.79 1.77 8.16
N ALA A 126 -25.22 1.76 6.89
CA ALA A 126 -26.62 1.95 6.54
C ALA A 126 -27.50 0.76 6.93
N VAL A 127 -26.95 -0.46 6.93
CA VAL A 127 -27.65 -1.70 7.31
C VAL A 127 -27.68 -1.89 8.83
N ASN A 128 -26.71 -1.34 9.57
CA ASN A 128 -26.58 -1.46 11.03
C ASN A 128 -26.66 -0.09 11.72
N PRO A 129 -27.89 0.47 11.92
CA PRO A 129 -28.08 1.80 12.51
C PRO A 129 -27.53 1.93 13.93
N ASP A 130 -27.56 0.86 14.72
CA ASP A 130 -27.03 0.81 16.08
C ASP A 130 -25.51 1.03 16.12
N VAL A 131 -24.79 0.41 15.18
CA VAL A 131 -23.35 0.61 14.99
C VAL A 131 -23.06 2.05 14.57
N GLN A 132 -23.84 2.59 13.63
CA GLN A 132 -23.71 3.97 13.16
C GLN A 132 -23.92 4.98 14.30
N GLU A 133 -24.98 4.81 15.10
CA GLU A 133 -25.29 5.69 16.23
C GLU A 133 -24.16 5.69 17.26
N LYS A 134 -23.64 4.50 17.60
CA LYS A 134 -22.52 4.35 18.53
C LYS A 134 -21.24 5.01 18.01
N LEU A 135 -20.96 4.88 16.72
CA LEU A 135 -19.80 5.52 16.09
C LEU A 135 -19.93 7.05 16.09
N VAL A 136 -21.10 7.57 15.71
CA VAL A 136 -21.38 9.01 15.75
C VAL A 136 -21.26 9.57 17.17
N GLN A 137 -21.68 8.80 18.18
CA GLN A 137 -21.54 9.18 19.57
C GLN A 137 -20.07 9.31 19.98
N GLU A 138 -19.21 8.34 19.65
CA GLU A 138 -17.76 8.43 19.90
C GLU A 138 -17.15 9.67 19.21
N ILE A 139 -17.49 9.91 17.95
CA ILE A 139 -16.99 11.07 17.19
C ILE A 139 -17.40 12.39 17.86
N LYS A 140 -18.66 12.51 18.31
CA LYS A 140 -19.16 13.70 19.00
C LYS A 140 -18.45 13.92 20.33
N GLU A 141 -18.18 12.87 21.08
CA GLU A 141 -17.47 12.94 22.36
C GLU A 141 -16.04 13.46 22.17
N PHE A 142 -15.31 12.93 21.18
CA PHE A 142 -13.97 13.43 20.85
C PHE A 142 -13.99 14.85 20.29
N HIS A 143 -14.96 15.18 19.44
CA HIS A 143 -15.13 16.54 18.92
C HIS A 143 -15.33 17.57 20.05
N ALA A 144 -16.15 17.24 21.04
CA ALA A 144 -16.38 18.08 22.21
C ALA A 144 -15.13 18.20 23.10
N LYS A 145 -14.41 17.09 23.32
CA LYS A 145 -13.15 17.07 24.12
C LYS A 145 -12.06 17.93 23.49
N ASN A 146 -11.97 17.96 22.16
CA ASN A 146 -10.87 18.60 21.43
C ASN A 146 -11.21 20.01 20.92
N GLY A 147 -12.27 20.64 21.44
CA GLY A 147 -12.66 22.00 21.06
C GLY A 147 -12.98 22.14 19.57
N GLY A 148 -13.48 21.07 18.95
CA GLY A 148 -13.89 21.03 17.56
C GLY A 148 -12.80 20.79 16.52
N LYS A 149 -11.57 20.45 16.95
CA LYS A 149 -10.46 20.09 16.05
C LYS A 149 -10.11 18.62 16.20
N PHE A 150 -9.78 17.98 15.09
CA PHE A 150 -9.18 16.64 15.08
C PHE A 150 -7.74 16.77 14.66
N ASP A 151 -6.82 16.26 15.48
CA ASP A 151 -5.46 15.96 15.04
C ASP A 151 -5.34 14.47 14.64
N TYR A 152 -4.17 14.09 14.11
CA TYR A 152 -3.92 12.71 13.69
C TYR A 152 -3.96 11.72 14.87
N ASN A 153 -3.45 12.12 16.03
CA ASN A 153 -3.38 11.28 17.22
C ASN A 153 -4.78 11.06 17.83
N ASP A 154 -5.64 12.07 17.73
CA ASP A 154 -7.02 12.02 18.18
C ASP A 154 -7.83 10.96 17.41
N ILE A 155 -7.60 10.85 16.11
CA ILE A 155 -8.25 9.84 15.27
C ILE A 155 -7.76 8.44 15.65
N GLN A 156 -6.46 8.28 15.90
CA GLN A 156 -5.90 6.99 16.35
C GLN A 156 -6.44 6.55 17.71
N ARG A 157 -6.87 7.49 18.55
CA ARG A 157 -7.46 7.20 19.87
C ARG A 157 -8.93 6.81 19.83
N MET A 158 -9.61 6.92 18.68
CA MET A 158 -11.00 6.51 18.52
C MET A 158 -11.09 4.98 18.42
N THR A 159 -11.21 4.33 19.58
CA THR A 159 -11.17 2.86 19.68
C THR A 159 -12.32 2.21 18.92
N TYR A 160 -13.53 2.76 18.99
CA TYR A 160 -14.68 2.16 18.30
C TYR A 160 -14.60 2.37 16.78
N MET A 161 -14.09 3.52 16.31
CA MET A 161 -13.75 3.71 14.89
C MET A 161 -12.77 2.63 14.39
N ASP A 162 -11.69 2.35 15.14
CA ASP A 162 -10.72 1.31 14.78
C ASP A 162 -11.37 -0.09 14.74
N MET A 163 -12.26 -0.39 15.69
CA MET A 163 -13.05 -1.64 15.68
C MET A 163 -13.95 -1.75 14.45
N VAL A 164 -14.63 -0.67 14.05
CA VAL A 164 -15.51 -0.65 12.86
C VAL A 164 -14.70 -0.88 11.59
N VAL A 165 -13.56 -0.20 11.44
CA VAL A 165 -12.66 -0.39 10.29
C VAL A 165 -12.08 -1.81 10.27
N SER A 166 -11.70 -2.35 11.42
CA SER A 166 -11.18 -3.71 11.53
C SER A 166 -12.22 -4.77 11.13
N GLU A 167 -13.47 -4.63 11.59
CA GLU A 167 -14.55 -5.55 11.26
C GLU A 167 -14.93 -5.46 9.77
N LEU A 168 -14.90 -4.25 9.21
CA LEU A 168 -15.07 -4.03 7.77
C LEU A 168 -14.00 -4.76 6.97
N LEU A 169 -12.71 -4.61 7.31
CA LEU A 169 -11.61 -5.26 6.60
C LEU A 169 -11.64 -6.80 6.77
N ARG A 170 -12.20 -7.29 7.89
CA ARG A 170 -12.43 -8.73 8.12
C ARG A 170 -13.52 -9.30 7.19
N LEU A 171 -14.61 -8.56 6.97
CA LEU A 171 -15.72 -8.96 6.11
C LEU A 171 -15.40 -8.74 4.62
N TRP A 172 -14.83 -7.59 4.30
CA TRP A 172 -14.60 -7.08 2.95
C TRP A 172 -13.12 -6.80 2.72
N SER A 173 -12.31 -7.86 2.76
CA SER A 173 -10.87 -7.72 2.52
C SER A 173 -10.59 -7.28 1.07
N PRO A 174 -9.92 -6.13 0.84
CA PRO A 174 -9.59 -5.68 -0.52
C PRO A 174 -8.57 -6.60 -1.22
N GLY A 175 -7.76 -7.33 -0.45
CA GLY A 175 -6.72 -8.24 -0.96
C GLY A 175 -7.24 -9.66 -1.12
N ILE A 176 -7.67 -10.03 -2.33
CA ILE A 176 -8.26 -11.36 -2.58
C ILE A 176 -7.18 -12.46 -2.63
N ALA A 177 -5.98 -12.15 -3.13
CA ALA A 177 -4.88 -13.10 -3.23
C ALA A 177 -3.51 -12.41 -3.24
N LEU A 178 -2.53 -13.04 -2.60
CA LEU A 178 -1.13 -12.67 -2.67
C LEU A 178 -0.34 -13.88 -3.16
N ASP A 179 0.21 -13.79 -4.36
CA ASP A 179 1.02 -14.85 -4.92
C ASP A 179 2.49 -14.65 -4.58
N ARG A 180 3.16 -15.73 -4.20
CA ARG A 180 4.62 -15.80 -4.10
C ARG A 180 5.12 -17.00 -4.87
N LEU A 181 6.18 -16.81 -5.65
CA LEU A 181 6.87 -17.89 -6.32
C LEU A 181 8.19 -18.17 -5.59
N CYS A 182 8.36 -19.40 -5.13
CA CYS A 182 9.62 -19.82 -4.52
C CYS A 182 10.68 -20.02 -5.61
N ILE A 183 11.72 -19.20 -5.55
CA ILE A 183 12.85 -19.22 -6.49
C ILE A 183 14.00 -20.13 -6.03
N LYS A 184 13.90 -20.69 -4.83
CA LYS A 184 14.87 -21.59 -4.20
C LYS A 184 14.15 -22.55 -3.28
N ASP A 185 14.72 -23.74 -3.13
CA ASP A 185 14.28 -24.73 -2.16
C ASP A 185 14.31 -24.13 -0.75
N TYR A 186 13.25 -24.38 0.02
CA TYR A 186 13.13 -23.88 1.38
C TYR A 186 13.12 -25.05 2.36
N ASN A 187 14.05 -25.04 3.31
CA ASN A 187 14.12 -26.03 4.37
C ASN A 187 13.21 -25.59 5.53
N LEU A 188 12.13 -26.33 5.78
CA LEU A 188 11.19 -26.12 6.88
C LEU A 188 11.69 -26.71 8.22
N GLY A 189 12.89 -27.29 8.23
CA GLY A 189 13.48 -27.98 9.37
C GLY A 189 12.85 -29.35 9.59
N LYS A 190 13.10 -29.91 10.77
CA LYS A 190 12.55 -31.22 11.16
C LYS A 190 11.06 -31.11 11.47
N PRO A 191 10.20 -31.93 10.84
CA PRO A 191 8.77 -31.90 11.13
C PRO A 191 8.42 -32.37 12.55
N ASN A 192 9.30 -33.11 13.22
CA ASN A 192 9.23 -33.43 14.65
C ASN A 192 10.60 -33.89 15.19
N ASP A 193 10.72 -34.00 16.51
CA ASP A 193 11.97 -34.36 17.21
C ASP A 193 12.54 -35.74 16.84
N LYS A 194 11.71 -36.63 16.28
CA LYS A 194 12.11 -37.99 15.87
C LYS A 194 12.51 -38.08 14.39
N ALA A 195 12.34 -37.00 13.62
CA ALA A 195 12.67 -36.99 12.21
C ALA A 195 14.20 -37.03 12.01
N ALA A 196 14.66 -37.97 11.18
CA ALA A 196 16.07 -38.10 10.83
C ALA A 196 16.50 -37.02 9.83
N GLU A 197 15.58 -36.58 8.97
CA GLU A 197 15.83 -35.64 7.89
C GLU A 197 14.90 -34.43 7.98
N ASP A 198 15.37 -33.33 7.41
CA ASP A 198 14.60 -32.09 7.32
C ASP A 198 13.59 -32.14 6.19
N PHE A 199 12.46 -31.46 6.37
CA PHE A 199 11.44 -31.33 5.33
C PHE A 199 11.81 -30.17 4.40
N ILE A 200 12.31 -30.51 3.21
CA ILE A 200 12.67 -29.54 2.17
C ILE A 200 11.52 -29.41 1.19
N VAL A 201 10.98 -28.19 1.04
CA VAL A 201 10.06 -27.88 -0.05
C VAL A 201 10.89 -27.54 -1.27
N SER A 202 11.04 -28.53 -2.16
CA SER A 202 11.78 -28.34 -3.40
C SER A 202 10.91 -27.72 -4.48
N PHE A 203 11.39 -26.63 -5.07
CA PHE A 203 10.69 -25.91 -6.13
C PHE A 203 11.45 -26.08 -7.44
N HIS A 204 11.00 -27.03 -8.26
CA HIS A 204 11.52 -27.19 -9.61
C HIS A 204 10.87 -26.13 -10.49
N THR A 205 11.56 -25.01 -10.69
CA THR A 205 11.17 -24.03 -11.71
C THR A 205 11.29 -24.70 -13.08
N PHE A 206 10.16 -25.05 -13.71
CA PHE A 206 10.13 -25.29 -15.14
C PHE A 206 10.55 -23.98 -15.82
N SER A 207 11.79 -23.96 -16.29
CA SER A 207 12.30 -22.98 -17.25
C SER A 207 11.32 -22.87 -18.43
N GLN A 208 10.53 -21.80 -18.48
CA GLN A 208 9.89 -21.33 -19.71
C GLN A 208 10.86 -20.45 -20.49
#